data_AF-A0A7J7PR39-F1
#
_entry.id   AF-A0A7J7PR39-F1
#
_cell.length_a   1.000
_cell.length_b   1.000
_cell.length_c   1.000
_cell.angle_alpha   90.00
_cell.angle_beta   90.00
_cell.angle_gamma   90.00
#
_symmetry.space_group_name_H-M   'P 1'
#
loop_
_entity.id
_entity.type
_entity.pdbx_description
1 polymer ?
#
loop_
_entity_poly.entity_id
_entity_poly.type
_entity_poly.pdbx_seq_one_letter_code
_entity_poly.pdbx_strand_id
1 'polypeptide(L)'
;MQSLRCSPSQRVCRSVVRSSVQLRAPGQPRSRAVVCQAAGRTAAEAHLQLATAKLPAAADGERFAASMYQWAATMTQVDKLQSPPGFQMSLLRRGKNGGFGSAGDIVGTVEDAPGVGKVLMIRFYEGPTAQDSRITPPPSDPEQRLEVVLASMPDVDTLMATMPRAIKAAAAASMP
;
A
#
# COMPACT_ATOMS: atom_id res chain seq x y z
N MET A 1 -76.47 -39.11 -19.93
CA MET A 1 -76.94 -38.51 -18.66
C MET A 1 -76.49 -39.40 -17.52
N GLN A 2 -76.20 -38.81 -16.34
CA GLN A 2 -75.61 -39.41 -15.11
C GLN A 2 -74.07 -39.51 -15.19
N SER A 3 -73.30 -38.60 -14.56
CA SER A 3 -73.07 -38.39 -13.12
C SER A 3 -72.49 -39.61 -12.43
N LEU A 4 -71.27 -39.49 -11.88
CA LEU A 4 -71.01 -39.56 -10.43
C LEU A 4 -69.50 -39.37 -10.16
N ARG A 5 -69.18 -38.33 -9.39
CA ARG A 5 -67.88 -38.15 -8.72
C ARG A 5 -67.75 -39.18 -7.61
N CYS A 6 -66.53 -39.64 -7.32
CA CYS A 6 -66.04 -39.92 -5.96
C CYS A 6 -64.52 -40.14 -5.94
N SER A 7 -63.85 -39.47 -5.01
CA SER A 7 -62.48 -39.74 -4.53
C SER A 7 -62.54 -40.83 -3.46
N PRO A 8 -61.47 -41.60 -3.18
CA PRO A 8 -60.79 -41.41 -1.88
C PRO A 8 -59.29 -41.79 -1.80
N SER A 9 -58.54 -40.96 -1.06
CA SER A 9 -57.71 -41.26 0.13
C SER A 9 -56.78 -42.49 0.23
N GLN A 10 -55.52 -42.16 0.61
CA GLN A 10 -54.52 -42.88 1.44
C GLN A 10 -53.81 -44.15 0.91
N ARG A 11 -52.46 -44.13 0.90
CA ARG A 11 -51.59 -44.67 1.97
C ARG A 11 -50.10 -44.62 1.59
N VAL A 12 -49.34 -44.11 2.56
CA VAL A 12 -47.93 -44.37 2.97
C VAL A 12 -47.19 -45.50 2.24
N CYS A 13 -46.01 -45.16 1.69
CA CYS A 13 -44.84 -46.06 1.63
C CYS A 13 -43.60 -45.31 2.17
N ARG A 14 -42.99 -45.89 3.20
CA ARG A 14 -41.69 -45.53 3.79
C ARG A 14 -40.54 -46.16 2.98
N SER A 15 -39.31 -45.69 3.25
CA SER A 15 -37.99 -46.30 2.97
C SER A 15 -37.40 -45.94 1.59
N VAL A 16 -36.12 -45.60 1.37
CA VAL A 16 -34.86 -45.66 2.13
C VAL A 16 -33.98 -44.48 1.69
N VAL A 17 -33.15 -44.01 2.63
CA VAL A 17 -32.03 -43.07 2.52
C VAL A 17 -31.12 -43.30 1.29
N ARG A 18 -30.76 -42.22 0.58
CA ARG A 18 -29.48 -42.14 -0.14
C ARG A 18 -28.80 -40.83 0.18
N SER A 19 -27.65 -40.94 0.83
CA SER A 19 -26.82 -39.85 1.33
C SER A 19 -26.51 -38.83 0.23
N SER A 20 -26.92 -37.59 0.45
CA SER A 20 -26.45 -36.45 -0.32
C SER A 20 -24.98 -36.22 0.03
N VAL A 21 -24.11 -36.42 -0.96
CA VAL A 21 -22.74 -35.90 -0.92
C VAL A 21 -22.85 -34.37 -0.89
N GLN A 22 -22.67 -33.79 0.29
CA GLN A 22 -22.50 -32.34 0.43
C GLN A 22 -21.19 -31.96 -0.28
N LEU A 23 -21.33 -31.39 -1.47
CA LEU A 23 -20.24 -30.66 -2.12
C LEU A 23 -19.80 -29.52 -1.18
N ARG A 24 -18.62 -29.71 -0.58
CA ARG A 24 -17.92 -28.66 0.18
C ARG A 24 -17.76 -27.43 -0.70
N ALA A 25 -18.15 -26.28 -0.17
CA ALA A 25 -17.90 -24.98 -0.78
C ALA A 25 -16.40 -24.80 -1.09
N PRO A 26 -16.03 -24.16 -2.21
CA PRO A 26 -14.64 -23.88 -2.52
C PRO A 26 -14.04 -22.98 -1.45
N GLY A 27 -12.94 -23.45 -0.86
CA GLY A 27 -12.17 -22.74 0.14
C GLY A 27 -11.74 -21.38 -0.38
N GLN A 28 -12.24 -20.34 0.28
CA GLN A 28 -11.83 -18.96 0.06
C GLN A 28 -10.31 -18.87 0.32
N PRO A 29 -9.48 -18.45 -0.65
CA PRO A 29 -8.07 -18.22 -0.38
C PRO A 29 -7.98 -17.08 0.63
N ARG A 30 -7.49 -17.39 1.84
CA ARG A 30 -7.08 -16.37 2.82
C ARG A 30 -5.79 -15.74 2.31
N SER A 31 -5.88 -14.86 1.32
CA SER A 31 -4.87 -13.83 1.13
C SER A 31 -4.92 -12.94 2.38
N ARG A 32 -4.08 -13.26 3.37
CA ARG A 32 -3.71 -12.30 4.41
C ARG A 32 -2.98 -11.17 3.68
N ALA A 33 -3.73 -10.18 3.22
CA ALA A 33 -3.17 -8.87 2.96
C ALA A 33 -2.58 -8.43 4.30
N VAL A 34 -1.25 -8.49 4.41
CA VAL A 34 -0.55 -7.86 5.53
C VAL A 34 -0.74 -6.38 5.28
N VAL A 35 -1.75 -5.79 5.93
CA VAL A 35 -1.92 -4.33 5.95
C VAL A 35 -0.95 -3.84 7.01
N CYS A 36 0.26 -3.46 6.60
CA CYS A 36 1.11 -2.64 7.44
C CYS A 36 0.43 -1.27 7.53
N GLN A 37 -0.08 -0.90 8.70
CA GLN A 37 -0.55 0.47 8.91
C GLN A 37 0.65 1.40 8.88
N ALA A 38 0.75 2.29 7.89
CA ALA A 38 1.66 3.42 7.94
C ALA A 38 1.35 4.29 9.17
N ALA A 39 2.32 4.41 10.07
CA ALA A 39 2.35 5.54 11.00
C ALA A 39 2.69 6.79 10.17
N GLY A 40 1.85 7.83 10.22
CA GLY A 40 2.11 9.08 9.51
C GLY A 40 3.45 9.66 9.96
N ARG A 41 4.45 9.60 9.07
CA ARG A 41 5.80 10.10 9.34
C ARG A 41 5.83 11.62 9.22
N THR A 42 6.50 12.28 10.15
CA THR A 42 6.62 13.74 10.15
C THR A 42 8.02 14.17 9.73
N ALA A 43 8.13 15.36 9.11
CA ALA A 43 9.42 15.94 8.70
C ALA A 43 10.40 16.22 9.86
N ALA A 44 9.96 16.08 11.12
CA ALA A 44 10.80 16.22 12.31
C ALA A 44 11.57 14.93 12.65
N GLU A 45 11.15 13.77 12.11
CA GLU A 45 11.88 12.52 12.26
C GLU A 45 13.15 12.53 11.38
N ALA A 46 14.19 11.82 11.80
CA ALA A 46 15.40 11.67 10.99
C ALA A 46 15.05 11.02 9.64
N HIS A 47 15.44 11.67 8.56
CA HIS A 47 15.12 11.25 7.19
C HIS A 47 16.21 11.69 6.21
N LEU A 48 16.26 11.03 5.05
CA LEU A 48 17.04 11.50 3.91
C LEU A 48 16.12 12.15 2.89
N GLN A 49 16.46 13.34 2.43
CA GLN A 49 15.78 13.99 1.31
C GLN A 49 16.22 13.34 0.01
N LEU A 50 15.32 12.57 -0.64
CA LEU A 50 15.64 11.86 -1.88
C LEU A 50 15.43 12.75 -3.11
N ALA A 51 14.35 13.53 -3.13
CA ALA A 51 14.03 14.41 -4.25
C ALA A 51 13.10 15.54 -3.82
N THR A 52 13.15 16.65 -4.58
CA THR A 52 12.27 17.79 -4.43
C THR A 52 11.82 18.25 -5.80
N ALA A 53 10.53 18.51 -5.98
CA ALA A 53 9.98 18.99 -7.24
C ALA A 53 9.01 20.16 -7.01
N LYS A 54 9.30 21.30 -7.65
CA LYS A 54 8.37 22.44 -7.67
C LYS A 54 7.14 22.08 -8.50
N LEU A 55 5.95 22.26 -7.92
CA LEU A 55 4.71 22.07 -8.64
C LEU A 55 4.29 23.37 -9.36
N PRO A 56 3.57 23.28 -10.49
CA PRO A 56 2.98 24.45 -11.11
C PRO A 56 2.08 25.21 -10.12
N ALA A 57 2.07 26.54 -10.17
CA ALA A 57 1.29 27.35 -9.22
C ALA A 57 -0.22 27.06 -9.28
N ALA A 58 -0.73 26.70 -10.47
CA ALA A 58 -2.12 26.35 -10.70
C ALA A 58 -2.46 24.88 -10.37
N ALA A 59 -1.49 24.06 -9.97
CA ALA A 59 -1.74 22.65 -9.68
C ALA A 59 -2.59 22.47 -8.42
N ASP A 60 -3.63 21.65 -8.53
CA ASP A 60 -4.38 21.13 -7.40
C ASP A 60 -3.54 20.08 -6.65
N GLY A 61 -3.22 20.35 -5.38
CA GLY A 61 -2.34 19.50 -4.57
C GLY A 61 -2.98 18.14 -4.24
N GLU A 62 -4.29 18.10 -4.03
CA GLU A 62 -5.04 16.87 -3.73
C GLU A 62 -5.13 15.98 -4.97
N ARG A 63 -5.41 16.58 -6.13
CA ARG A 63 -5.48 15.86 -7.41
C ARG A 63 -4.10 15.34 -7.83
N PHE A 64 -3.06 16.14 -7.59
CA PHE A 64 -1.68 15.72 -7.78
C PHE A 64 -1.32 14.54 -6.86
N ALA A 65 -1.57 14.66 -5.55
CA ALA A 65 -1.29 13.62 -4.57
C ALA A 65 -2.07 12.33 -4.86
N ALA A 66 -3.33 12.43 -5.27
CA ALA A 66 -4.13 11.28 -5.69
C ALA A 66 -3.53 10.56 -6.91
N SER A 67 -3.05 11.32 -7.90
CA SER A 67 -2.39 10.74 -9.08
C SER A 67 -1.07 10.06 -8.72
N MET A 68 -0.28 10.66 -7.83
CA MET A 68 0.95 10.07 -7.31
C MET A 68 0.67 8.80 -6.50
N TYR A 69 -0.35 8.81 -5.65
CA TYR A 69 -0.78 7.61 -4.93
C TYR A 69 -1.20 6.48 -5.89
N GLN A 70 -1.95 6.79 -6.95
CA GLN A 70 -2.36 5.80 -7.96
C GLN A 70 -1.15 5.17 -8.65
N TRP A 71 -0.12 5.97 -8.99
CA TRP A 71 1.13 5.44 -9.52
C TRP A 71 1.85 4.56 -8.50
N ALA A 72 2.01 5.03 -7.27
CA ALA A 72 2.71 4.31 -6.21
C ALA A 72 2.02 2.96 -5.89
N ALA A 73 0.68 2.93 -5.88
CA ALA A 73 -0.12 1.73 -5.66
C ALA A 73 0.09 0.62 -6.70
N THR A 74 0.74 0.90 -7.84
CA THR A 74 1.10 -0.13 -8.83
C THR A 74 2.35 -0.95 -8.46
N MET A 75 3.10 -0.54 -7.44
CA MET A 75 4.43 -1.10 -7.17
C MET A 75 4.44 -2.08 -6.00
N THR A 76 4.01 -1.68 -4.80
CA THR A 76 3.99 -2.52 -3.58
C THR A 76 2.98 -1.99 -2.53
N GLN A 77 3.20 -2.27 -1.23
CA GLN A 77 2.40 -1.76 -0.12
C GLN A 77 2.52 -0.24 0.00
N VAL A 78 1.44 0.44 -0.36
CA VAL A 78 1.35 1.90 -0.36
C VAL A 78 0.12 2.34 0.43
N ASP A 79 0.32 3.33 1.27
CA ASP A 79 -0.75 4.01 2.00
C ASP A 79 -0.91 5.44 1.48
N LYS A 80 -2.18 5.88 1.38
CA LYS A 80 -2.51 7.26 1.03
C LYS A 80 -2.36 8.14 2.26
N LEU A 81 -1.67 9.27 2.12
CA LEU A 81 -1.56 10.29 3.17
C LEU A 81 -2.57 11.41 2.90
N GLN A 82 -3.30 11.77 3.95
CA GLN A 82 -4.35 12.80 3.88
C GLN A 82 -3.84 14.19 4.28
N SER A 83 -2.84 14.27 5.18
CA SER A 83 -2.33 15.55 5.66
C SER A 83 -0.88 15.42 6.16
N PRO A 84 0.10 16.08 5.51
CA PRO A 84 -0.02 16.71 4.19
C PRO A 84 -0.41 15.69 3.09
N PRO A 85 -1.10 16.11 2.02
CA PRO A 85 -1.57 15.18 0.99
C PRO A 85 -0.39 14.54 0.28
N GLY A 86 -0.47 13.21 0.11
CA GLY A 86 0.68 12.46 -0.36
C GLY A 86 0.49 10.95 -0.39
N PHE A 87 1.61 10.24 -0.34
CA PHE A 87 1.67 8.79 -0.30
C PHE A 87 2.85 8.31 0.55
N GLN A 88 2.74 7.11 1.10
CA GLN A 88 3.82 6.40 1.77
C GLN A 88 3.97 5.01 1.15
N MET A 89 5.18 4.64 0.76
CA MET A 89 5.52 3.31 0.26
C MET A 89 6.42 2.61 1.28
N SER A 90 6.00 1.43 1.74
CA SER A 90 6.81 0.60 2.63
C SER A 90 7.69 -0.35 1.82
N LEU A 91 9.01 -0.25 1.97
CA LEU A 91 9.97 -1.17 1.36
C LEU A 91 10.16 -2.37 2.27
N LEU A 92 9.58 -3.49 1.85
CA LEU A 92 9.46 -4.66 2.71
C LEU A 92 10.74 -5.47 2.75
N ARG A 93 11.05 -5.97 3.94
CA ARG A 93 12.08 -6.98 4.17
C ARG A 93 11.55 -8.06 5.09
N ARG A 94 12.12 -9.26 4.95
CA ARG A 94 11.88 -10.34 5.89
C ARG A 94 12.65 -10.08 7.19
N GLY A 95 11.92 -9.91 8.29
CA GLY A 95 12.48 -9.77 9.63
C GLY A 95 12.95 -11.10 10.22
N LYS A 96 13.64 -11.04 11.36
CA LYS A 96 14.20 -12.22 12.06
C LYS A 96 13.14 -13.23 12.47
N ASN A 97 11.93 -12.74 12.78
CA ASN A 97 10.78 -13.56 13.18
C ASN A 97 10.10 -14.26 11.99
N GLY A 98 10.68 -14.19 10.78
CA GLY A 98 10.17 -14.79 9.56
C GLY A 98 9.02 -14.03 8.89
N GLY A 99 8.45 -13.01 9.55
CA GLY A 99 7.46 -12.09 8.98
C GLY A 99 8.08 -11.00 8.10
N PHE A 100 7.26 -10.30 7.32
CA PHE A 100 7.67 -9.11 6.58
C PHE A 100 7.30 -7.85 7.36
N GLY A 101 8.20 -6.88 7.35
CA GLY A 101 7.93 -5.53 7.84
C GLY A 101 8.64 -4.49 6.98
N SER A 102 8.33 -3.22 7.21
CA SER A 102 9.02 -2.14 6.51
C SER A 102 10.47 -2.07 7.00
N ALA A 103 11.42 -2.15 6.07
CA ALA A 103 12.82 -1.86 6.32
C ALA A 103 13.15 -0.39 6.02
N GLY A 104 12.27 0.32 5.33
CA GLY A 104 12.40 1.72 4.99
C GLY A 104 11.12 2.23 4.36
N ASP A 105 10.77 3.48 4.63
CA ASP A 105 9.56 4.10 4.11
C ASP A 105 9.94 5.24 3.16
N ILE A 106 9.45 5.23 1.92
CA ILE A 106 9.50 6.38 1.03
C ILE A 106 8.19 7.15 1.19
N VAL A 107 8.28 8.41 1.56
CA VAL A 107 7.11 9.27 1.79
C VAL A 107 7.19 10.47 0.86
N GLY A 108 6.15 10.65 0.06
CA GLY A 108 5.97 11.79 -0.82
C GLY A 108 4.85 12.69 -0.31
N THR A 109 5.18 13.93 0.07
CA THR A 109 4.22 14.91 0.59
C THR A 109 4.22 16.19 -0.24
N VAL A 110 3.04 16.75 -0.47
CA VAL A 110 2.91 18.09 -1.07
C VAL A 110 2.88 19.12 0.04
N GLU A 111 3.84 20.05 0.02
CA GLU A 111 4.04 21.06 1.03
C GLU A 111 4.11 22.46 0.41
N ASP A 112 3.68 23.47 1.16
CA ASP A 112 3.87 24.87 0.78
C ASP A 112 5.23 25.36 1.29
N ALA A 113 6.12 25.69 0.36
CA ALA A 113 7.45 26.22 0.66
C ALA A 113 7.45 27.76 0.53
N PRO A 114 7.89 28.50 1.57
CA PRO A 114 7.95 29.96 1.54
C PRO A 114 8.74 30.48 0.32
N GLY A 115 8.13 31.39 -0.45
CA GLY A 115 8.76 32.00 -1.64
C GLY A 115 8.84 31.09 -2.88
N VAL A 116 8.49 29.81 -2.77
CA VAL A 116 8.53 28.83 -3.88
C VAL A 116 7.13 28.40 -4.31
N GLY A 117 6.19 28.29 -3.36
CA GLY A 117 4.84 27.76 -3.58
C GLY A 117 4.78 26.26 -3.26
N LYS A 118 3.86 25.54 -3.92
CA LYS A 118 3.68 24.10 -3.70
C LYS A 118 4.88 23.30 -4.21
N VAL A 119 5.36 22.39 -3.38
CA VAL A 119 6.52 21.54 -3.65
C VAL A 119 6.20 20.11 -3.23
N LEU A 120 6.55 19.14 -4.07
CA LEU A 120 6.59 17.74 -3.69
C LEU A 120 7.94 17.46 -3.01
N MET A 121 7.88 16.96 -1.78
CA MET A 121 9.02 16.47 -1.02
C MET A 121 9.00 14.95 -1.00
N ILE A 122 10.08 14.31 -1.43
CA ILE A 122 10.25 12.86 -1.34
C ILE A 122 11.35 12.58 -0.31
N ARG A 123 10.96 11.89 0.76
CA ARG A 123 11.83 11.58 1.90
C ARG A 123 11.89 10.09 2.17
N PHE A 124 13.02 9.65 2.69
CA PHE A 124 13.25 8.28 3.13
C PHE A 124 13.38 8.21 4.64
N TYR A 125 12.63 7.30 5.27
CA TYR A 125 12.63 7.05 6.70
C TYR A 125 13.05 5.63 7.01
N GLU A 126 13.62 5.44 8.20
CA GLU A 126 14.01 4.13 8.71
C GLU A 126 12.77 3.32 9.14
N GLY A 127 12.64 2.10 8.63
CA GLY A 127 11.56 1.18 8.98
C GLY A 127 11.90 0.31 10.19
N PRO A 128 10.90 -0.26 10.89
CA PRO A 128 11.11 -1.08 12.10
C PRO A 128 11.95 -2.34 11.87
N THR A 129 12.03 -2.85 10.64
CA THR A 129 12.83 -4.03 10.28
C THR A 129 14.14 -3.67 9.57
N ALA A 130 14.51 -2.39 9.53
CA ALA A 130 15.73 -1.90 8.87
C ALA A 130 17.00 -2.63 9.32
N GLN A 131 17.05 -3.01 10.60
CA GLN A 131 18.22 -3.57 11.27
C GLN A 131 18.17 -5.09 11.43
N ASP A 132 17.09 -5.75 10.99
CA ASP A 132 16.85 -7.16 11.25
C ASP A 132 17.81 -8.11 10.50
N SER A 133 18.42 -7.66 9.41
CA SER A 133 19.28 -8.52 8.57
C SER A 133 20.77 -8.22 8.69
N ARG A 134 21.19 -7.42 9.67
CA ARG A 134 22.59 -6.99 9.76
C ARG A 134 23.46 -7.96 10.57
N ILE A 135 24.64 -8.24 10.00
CA ILE A 135 25.73 -8.98 10.64
C ILE A 135 26.55 -8.05 11.54
N THR A 136 26.69 -6.78 11.15
CA THR A 136 27.40 -5.75 11.92
C THR A 136 26.43 -4.84 12.67
N PRO A 137 26.82 -4.31 13.85
CA PRO A 137 26.03 -3.30 14.55
C PRO A 137 25.73 -2.09 13.65
N PRO A 138 24.52 -1.50 13.72
CA PRO A 138 24.24 -0.27 12.99
C PRO A 138 25.08 0.90 13.50
N PRO A 139 25.38 1.88 12.63
CA PRO A 139 25.92 3.17 13.05
C PRO A 139 25.08 3.80 14.17
N SER A 140 25.71 4.50 15.11
CA SER A 140 24.97 5.26 16.13
C SER A 140 24.32 6.51 15.54
N ASP A 141 24.96 7.12 14.55
CA ASP A 141 24.47 8.30 13.86
C ASP A 141 23.25 7.97 12.97
N PRO A 142 22.11 8.66 13.13
CA PRO A 142 20.88 8.35 12.40
C PRO A 142 20.96 8.56 10.90
N GLU A 143 21.69 9.57 10.43
CA GLU A 143 21.84 9.83 8.99
C GLU A 143 22.66 8.72 8.34
N GLN A 144 23.79 8.33 8.94
CA GLN A 144 24.56 7.18 8.48
C GLN A 144 23.77 5.87 8.52
N ARG A 145 22.90 5.66 9.52
CA ARG A 145 22.01 4.49 9.51
C ARG A 145 21.12 4.49 8.28
N LEU A 146 20.46 5.61 8.00
CA LEU A 146 19.56 5.77 6.87
C LEU A 146 20.29 5.52 5.55
N GLU A 147 21.50 6.06 5.37
CA GLU A 147 22.31 5.84 4.17
C GLU A 147 22.62 4.36 3.94
N VAL A 148 23.03 3.65 5.00
CA VAL A 148 23.31 2.21 4.89
C VAL A 148 22.03 1.40 4.63
N VAL A 149 20.89 1.80 5.21
CA VAL A 149 19.60 1.15 4.90
C VAL A 149 19.25 1.37 3.43
N LEU A 150 19.28 2.63 2.97
CA LEU A 150 18.98 3.03 1.60
C LEU A 150 19.87 2.27 0.59
N ALA A 151 21.18 2.22 0.82
CA ALA A 151 22.13 1.51 -0.04
C ALA A 151 21.89 -0.01 -0.08
N SER A 152 21.22 -0.58 0.91
CA SER A 152 20.88 -2.00 0.95
C SER A 152 19.56 -2.33 0.24
N MET A 153 18.90 -1.34 -0.38
CA MET A 153 17.58 -1.48 -1.01
C MET A 153 17.67 -1.28 -2.53
N PRO A 154 17.78 -2.36 -3.32
CA PRO A 154 17.90 -2.27 -4.78
C PRO A 154 16.64 -1.71 -5.45
N ASP A 155 15.48 -1.84 -4.80
CA ASP A 155 14.21 -1.36 -5.33
C ASP A 155 14.15 0.18 -5.41
N VAL A 156 14.89 0.88 -4.54
CA VAL A 156 14.89 2.34 -4.47
C VAL A 156 15.32 2.95 -5.80
N ASP A 157 16.40 2.44 -6.41
CA ASP A 157 16.89 2.96 -7.68
C ASP A 157 15.85 2.80 -8.80
N THR A 158 15.16 1.67 -8.82
CA THR A 158 14.09 1.40 -9.80
C THR A 158 12.89 2.32 -9.57
N LEU A 159 12.49 2.53 -8.32
CA LEU A 159 11.42 3.47 -7.95
C LEU A 159 11.77 4.89 -8.38
N MET A 160 12.97 5.36 -8.02
CA MET A 160 13.43 6.71 -8.33
C MET A 160 13.62 6.93 -9.83
N ALA A 161 13.97 5.89 -10.61
CA ALA A 161 14.07 5.99 -12.06
C ALA A 161 12.71 6.23 -12.74
N THR A 162 11.61 5.68 -12.20
CA THR A 162 10.26 5.84 -12.78
C THR A 162 9.52 7.07 -12.29
N MET A 163 9.92 7.61 -11.13
CA MET A 163 9.26 8.73 -10.45
C MET A 163 9.18 10.03 -11.26
N PRO A 164 10.21 10.50 -12.01
CA PRO A 164 10.11 11.72 -12.79
C PRO A 164 8.99 11.69 -13.84
N ARG A 165 8.75 10.52 -14.45
CA ARG A 165 7.65 10.35 -15.42
C ARG A 165 6.30 10.43 -14.73
N ALA A 166 6.17 9.82 -13.56
CA ALA A 166 4.96 9.88 -12.75
C ALA A 166 4.65 11.31 -12.30
N ILE A 167 5.65 12.05 -11.81
CA ILE A 167 5.51 13.45 -11.40
C ILE A 167 4.99 14.30 -12.55
N LYS A 168 5.54 14.16 -13.76
CA LYS A 168 5.09 14.92 -14.94
C LYS A 168 3.64 14.60 -15.31
N ALA A 169 3.27 13.31 -15.28
CA ALA A 169 1.90 12.89 -15.57
C ALA A 169 0.91 13.38 -14.52
N ALA A 170 1.26 13.29 -13.23
CA ALA A 170 0.47 13.80 -12.12
C ALA A 170 0.31 15.33 -12.20
N ALA A 171 1.38 16.05 -12.53
CA ALA A 171 1.33 17.49 -12.71
C ALA A 171 0.34 17.87 -13.83
N ALA A 172 0.42 17.21 -14.99
CA ALA A 172 -0.52 17.44 -16.10
C ALA A 172 -1.98 17.13 -15.70
N ALA A 173 -2.21 16.04 -14.96
CA ALA A 173 -3.53 15.66 -14.49
C ALA A 173 -4.09 16.59 -13.39
N SER A 174 -3.22 17.34 -12.70
CA SER A 174 -3.58 18.24 -11.59
C SER A 174 -3.89 19.67 -12.00
N MET A 175 -3.72 20.00 -13.28
CA MET A 175 -4.07 21.31 -13.81
C MET A 175 -5.59 21.44 -14.00
N PRO A 176 -6.15 22.65 -13.83
CA PRO A 176 -7.56 22.93 -14.11
C PRO A 176 -7.90 22.77 -15.60
#